data_AF-A0A6B3CV79-F1
#
_entry.id   AF-A0A6B3CV79-F1
#
_cell.length_a   1.000
_cell.length_b   1.000
_cell.length_c   1.000
_cell.angle_alpha   90.00
_cell.angle_beta   90.00
_cell.angle_gamma   90.00
#
_symmetry.space_group_name_H-M   'P 1'
#
loop_
_entity.id
_entity.type
_entity.pdbx_description
1 polymer ?
#
loop_
_entity_poly.entity_id
_entity_poly.type
_entity_poly.pdbx_seq_one_letter_code
_entity_poly.pdbx_strand_id
1 'polypeptide(L)'
;MTTVIFIHGTGVRPPHTDALNARVTASLAEAAPGVRVVPLDWGEPYGARLAAGGASIPPDGVGATGRDAESEEDDEAAAWERLYRDPEAELALAATRGTSGAIPPGAAFPDEEFRERLAALAARGESVAPELGPGLGARAIALARSPLLAPAAEALDHEELAPLLARALAAAVIAAALAEDAPVLCDGTTRDAAVDRIARELGATAPGSAR
;
A
#
# COMPACT_ATOMS: atom_id res chain seq x y z
N MET A 1 -8.60 10.81 38.55
CA MET A 1 -9.34 10.94 37.28
C MET A 1 -8.30 11.13 36.20
N THR A 2 -8.21 10.21 35.24
CA THR A 2 -7.16 10.20 34.23
C THR A 2 -7.66 10.90 32.97
N THR A 3 -6.91 11.89 32.50
CA THR A 3 -7.22 12.61 31.25
C THR A 3 -6.22 12.20 30.20
N VAL A 4 -6.71 11.81 29.02
CA VAL A 4 -5.90 11.55 27.84
C VAL A 4 -6.07 12.74 26.90
N ILE A 5 -4.96 13.40 26.58
CA ILE A 5 -4.93 14.43 25.54
C ILE A 5 -4.61 13.72 24.24
N PHE A 6 -5.54 13.79 23.29
CA PHE A 6 -5.35 13.20 21.97
C PHE A 6 -4.95 14.29 20.98
N ILE A 7 -3.81 14.09 20.32
CA ILE A 7 -3.24 15.03 19.35
C ILE A 7 -3.16 14.29 18.01
N HIS A 8 -3.80 14.82 16.98
CA HIS A 8 -3.73 14.24 15.63
C HIS A 8 -2.39 14.58 14.95
N GLY A 9 -1.99 13.78 13.97
CA GLY A 9 -0.80 14.05 13.15
C GLY A 9 -0.95 15.31 12.28
N THR A 10 0.18 15.83 11.79
CA THR A 10 0.28 17.07 10.97
C THR A 10 -0.54 17.05 9.67
N GLY A 11 -0.90 15.87 9.16
CA GLY A 11 -1.65 15.68 7.92
C GLY A 11 -3.17 15.54 8.07
N VAL A 12 -3.69 15.43 9.29
CA VAL A 12 -5.14 15.26 9.50
C VAL A 12 -5.81 16.64 9.57
N ARG A 13 -6.84 16.86 8.74
CA ARG A 13 -7.62 18.11 8.69
C ARG A 13 -9.11 17.77 8.83
N PRO A 14 -9.96 18.74 9.24
CA PRO A 14 -11.41 18.58 9.14
C PRO A 14 -11.83 18.23 7.69
N PRO A 15 -12.79 17.31 7.50
CA PRO A 15 -13.61 16.65 8.53
C PRO A 15 -12.97 15.41 9.18
N HIS A 16 -11.81 14.95 8.71
CA HIS A 16 -11.22 13.66 9.14
C HIS A 16 -10.76 13.70 10.61
N THR A 17 -10.31 14.86 11.07
CA THR A 17 -9.97 15.07 12.49
C THR A 17 -11.15 14.74 13.42
N ASP A 18 -12.37 15.08 13.02
CA ASP A 18 -13.57 14.84 13.83
C ASP A 18 -13.90 13.34 13.89
N ALA A 19 -13.83 12.65 12.76
CA ALA A 19 -14.05 11.20 12.68
C ALA A 19 -13.01 10.43 13.51
N LEU A 20 -11.73 10.83 13.43
CA LEU A 20 -10.65 10.25 14.22
C LEU A 20 -10.86 10.48 15.71
N ASN A 21 -11.21 11.71 16.12
CA ASN A 21 -11.51 12.05 17.51
C ASN A 21 -12.67 11.22 18.06
N ALA A 22 -13.74 11.05 17.28
CA ALA A 22 -14.89 10.24 17.67
C ALA A 22 -14.49 8.77 17.87
N ARG A 23 -13.73 8.20 16.93
CA ARG A 23 -13.27 6.81 17.01
C ARG A 23 -12.38 6.57 18.23
N VAL A 24 -11.38 7.42 18.46
CA VAL A 24 -10.47 7.31 19.60
C VAL A 24 -11.24 7.45 20.93
N THR A 25 -12.18 8.40 21.01
CA THR A 25 -13.01 8.59 22.20
C THR A 25 -13.86 7.35 22.49
N ALA A 26 -14.50 6.76 21.47
CA ALA A 26 -15.31 5.56 21.63
C ALA A 26 -14.45 4.35 22.09
N SER A 27 -13.32 4.10 21.42
CA SER A 27 -12.45 2.97 21.77
C SER A 27 -11.84 3.10 23.17
N LEU A 28 -11.46 4.30 23.60
CA LEU A 28 -10.94 4.52 24.96
C LEU A 28 -12.04 4.42 26.03
N ALA A 29 -13.27 4.84 25.72
CA ALA A 29 -14.40 4.66 26.63
C ALA A 29 -14.69 3.17 26.89
N GLU A 30 -14.52 2.31 25.87
CA GLU A 30 -14.67 0.86 25.99
C GLU A 30 -13.49 0.22 26.73
N ALA A 31 -12.26 0.54 26.35
CA ALA A 31 -11.06 -0.10 26.90
C ALA A 31 -10.68 0.39 28.30
N ALA A 32 -10.99 1.64 28.65
CA ALA A 32 -10.64 2.25 29.92
C ALA A 32 -11.78 3.13 30.48
N PRO A 33 -12.85 2.51 31.02
CA PRO A 33 -13.96 3.24 31.61
C PRO A 33 -13.49 4.18 32.73
N GLY A 34 -13.77 5.47 32.59
CA GLY A 34 -13.38 6.52 33.55
C GLY A 34 -12.22 7.42 33.10
N VAL A 35 -11.63 7.14 31.92
CA VAL A 35 -10.73 8.07 31.25
C VAL A 35 -11.53 9.17 30.54
N ARG A 36 -11.10 10.42 30.69
CA ARG A 36 -11.61 11.55 29.89
C ARG A 36 -10.67 11.80 28.71
N VAL A 37 -11.16 11.66 27.49
CA VAL A 37 -10.42 12.04 26.28
C VAL A 37 -10.68 13.51 25.98
N VAL A 38 -9.62 14.27 25.74
CA VAL A 38 -9.68 15.67 25.31
C VAL A 38 -8.92 15.78 23.99
N PRO A 39 -9.60 15.93 22.85
CA PRO A 39 -8.93 16.21 21.59
C PRO A 39 -8.33 17.61 21.63
N LEU A 40 -7.08 17.73 21.20
CA LEU A 40 -6.38 18.99 21.04
C LEU A 40 -6.14 19.24 19.55
N ASP A 41 -6.89 20.19 18.99
CA ASP A 41 -6.59 20.75 17.68
C ASP A 41 -5.42 21.71 17.85
N TRP A 42 -4.22 21.20 17.62
CA TRP A 42 -3.01 22.00 17.64
C TRP A 42 -2.73 22.62 16.26
N GLY A 43 -3.27 22.03 15.19
CA GLY A 43 -2.93 22.37 13.81
C GLY A 43 -3.45 23.73 13.38
N GLU A 44 -4.65 24.12 13.81
CA GLU A 44 -5.22 25.45 13.52
C GLU A 44 -4.58 26.59 14.33
N PRO A 45 -4.51 26.51 15.68
CA PRO A 45 -4.00 27.60 16.50
C PRO A 45 -2.47 27.68 16.55
N TYR A 46 -1.76 26.54 16.43
CA TYR A 46 -0.30 26.47 16.60
C TYR A 46 0.44 25.81 15.42
N GLY A 47 -0.29 25.28 14.44
CA GLY A 47 0.30 24.62 13.28
C GLY A 47 0.80 25.61 12.22
N ALA A 48 1.45 25.06 11.20
CA ALA A 48 1.93 25.83 10.07
C ALA A 48 0.80 26.05 9.04
N ARG A 49 0.64 27.29 8.59
CA ARG A 49 -0.24 27.64 7.46
C ARG A 49 0.61 27.96 6.24
N LEU A 50 0.12 27.55 5.07
CA LEU A 50 0.75 27.94 3.81
C LEU A 50 0.50 29.43 3.55
N ALA A 51 1.56 30.24 3.65
CA ALA A 51 1.50 31.63 3.26
C ALA A 51 1.12 31.75 1.78
N ALA A 52 0.25 32.72 1.46
CA ALA A 52 -0.29 32.92 0.10
C ALA A 52 -0.89 31.63 -0.51
N GLY A 53 -1.48 30.75 0.30
CA GLY A 53 -2.12 29.52 -0.18
C GLY A 53 -1.14 28.51 -0.79
N GLY A 54 0.17 28.63 -0.49
CA GLY A 54 1.18 27.74 -1.05
C GLY A 54 1.62 28.12 -2.46
N ALA A 55 1.49 29.39 -2.86
CA ALA A 55 1.90 29.87 -4.18
C ALA A 55 3.39 29.62 -4.53
N SER A 56 4.24 29.37 -3.53
CA SER A 56 5.65 29.01 -3.69
C SER A 56 5.89 27.50 -3.75
N ILE A 57 4.86 26.67 -3.54
CA ILE A 57 4.94 25.22 -3.71
C ILE A 57 4.89 24.95 -5.20
N PRO A 58 5.93 24.34 -5.79
CA PRO A 58 5.88 23.94 -7.18
C PRO A 58 4.69 23.01 -7.42
N PRO A 59 4.01 23.09 -8.56
CA PRO A 59 3.01 22.09 -8.92
C PRO A 59 3.67 20.70 -8.89
N ASP A 60 2.89 19.70 -8.51
CA ASP A 60 3.37 18.32 -8.32
C ASP A 60 4.30 17.88 -9.46
N GLY A 61 5.48 17.39 -9.11
CA GLY A 61 6.48 16.87 -10.05
C GLY A 61 7.59 17.84 -10.49
N VAL A 62 7.67 19.06 -9.95
CA VAL A 62 8.67 20.06 -10.37
C VAL A 62 9.53 20.54 -9.19
N GLY A 63 10.42 19.70 -8.62
CA GLY A 63 11.39 20.25 -7.64
C GLY A 63 12.19 19.33 -6.72
N ALA A 64 12.13 18.00 -6.84
CA ALA A 64 12.98 17.12 -6.02
C ALA A 64 14.35 16.91 -6.68
N THR A 65 15.24 17.92 -6.66
CA THR A 65 16.62 17.76 -7.18
C THR A 65 17.68 18.31 -6.21
N GLY A 66 17.54 18.07 -4.91
CA GLY A 66 18.61 18.44 -3.99
C GLY A 66 18.46 17.86 -2.60
N ARG A 67 18.92 16.63 -2.40
CA ARG A 67 19.30 16.05 -1.09
C ARG A 67 20.08 14.74 -1.30
N ASP A 68 21.38 14.85 -1.55
CA ASP A 68 22.30 13.75 -1.94
C ASP A 68 22.71 12.78 -0.80
N ALA A 69 21.83 12.54 0.19
CA ALA A 69 22.01 11.49 1.20
C ALA A 69 20.69 11.00 1.83
N GLU A 70 19.60 11.76 1.67
CA GLU A 70 18.21 11.34 1.95
C GLU A 70 17.54 10.75 0.69
N SER A 71 18.30 10.60 -0.40
CA SER A 71 17.77 10.29 -1.73
C SER A 71 17.18 8.89 -1.85
N GLU A 72 17.74 7.86 -1.19
CA GLU A 72 17.24 6.48 -1.35
C GLU A 72 15.89 6.25 -0.66
N GLU A 73 15.70 6.78 0.56
CA GLU A 73 14.42 6.71 1.27
C GLU A 73 13.35 7.61 0.60
N ASP A 74 13.75 8.81 0.14
CA ASP A 74 12.85 9.69 -0.62
C ASP A 74 12.48 9.05 -1.98
N ASP A 75 13.39 8.32 -2.62
CA ASP A 75 13.15 7.60 -3.88
C ASP A 75 12.18 6.42 -3.67
N GLU A 76 12.31 5.68 -2.57
CA GLU A 76 11.39 4.59 -2.23
C GLU A 76 10.00 5.12 -1.85
N ALA A 77 9.92 6.20 -1.07
CA ALA A 77 8.65 6.86 -0.77
C ALA A 77 7.96 7.34 -2.06
N ALA A 78 8.72 7.96 -2.98
CA ALA A 78 8.21 8.37 -4.28
C ALA A 78 7.79 7.18 -5.15
N ALA A 79 8.47 6.03 -5.06
CA ALA A 79 8.06 4.80 -5.76
C ALA A 79 6.70 4.31 -5.26
N TRP A 80 6.50 4.28 -3.94
CA TRP A 80 5.21 3.91 -3.36
C TRP A 80 4.10 4.92 -3.68
N GLU A 81 4.40 6.21 -3.73
CA GLU A 81 3.42 7.21 -4.15
C GLU A 81 2.91 6.96 -5.57
N ARG A 82 3.79 6.55 -6.49
CA ARG A 82 3.39 6.15 -7.86
C ARG A 82 2.50 4.91 -7.82
N LEU A 83 2.82 3.91 -7.01
CA LEU A 83 2.01 2.71 -6.85
C LEU A 83 0.63 2.99 -6.23
N TYR A 84 0.51 3.95 -5.32
CA TYR A 84 -0.82 4.31 -4.79
C TYR A 84 -1.70 4.99 -5.85
N ARG A 85 -1.09 5.64 -6.84
CA ARG A 85 -1.80 6.23 -7.99
C ARG A 85 -2.14 5.19 -9.05
N ASP A 86 -1.21 4.26 -9.31
CA ASP A 86 -1.36 3.15 -10.26
C ASP A 86 -0.72 1.87 -9.69
N PRO A 87 -1.50 1.02 -8.99
CA PRO A 87 -0.98 -0.17 -8.34
C PRO A 87 -0.36 -1.21 -9.27
N GLU A 88 -0.72 -1.20 -10.56
CA GLU A 88 -0.19 -2.15 -11.55
C GLU A 88 0.95 -1.54 -12.39
N ALA A 89 1.43 -0.34 -12.07
CA ALA A 89 2.44 0.37 -12.86
C ALA A 89 3.73 -0.45 -13.07
N GLU A 90 4.25 -1.08 -12.01
CA GLU A 90 5.45 -1.90 -12.11
C GLU A 90 5.20 -3.19 -12.94
N LEU A 91 4.00 -3.77 -12.82
CA LEU A 91 3.58 -4.92 -13.63
C LEU A 91 3.42 -4.53 -15.11
N ALA A 92 2.88 -3.35 -15.38
CA ALA A 92 2.75 -2.82 -16.74
C ALA A 92 4.12 -2.60 -17.41
N LEU A 93 5.10 -2.08 -16.65
CA LEU A 93 6.47 -1.96 -17.12
C LEU A 93 7.10 -3.32 -17.43
N ALA A 94 6.92 -4.32 -16.56
CA ALA A 94 7.38 -5.69 -16.81
C ALA A 94 6.73 -6.29 -18.07
N ALA A 95 5.41 -6.14 -18.22
CA ALA A 95 4.65 -6.64 -19.36
C ALA A 95 5.14 -6.09 -20.72
N THR A 96 5.74 -4.89 -20.75
CA THR A 96 6.31 -4.34 -22.00
C THR A 96 7.50 -5.13 -22.56
N ARG A 97 8.13 -5.94 -21.70
CA ARG A 97 9.27 -6.80 -22.06
C ARG A 97 8.83 -8.20 -22.51
N GLY A 98 7.56 -8.55 -22.26
CA GLY A 98 6.97 -9.82 -22.67
C GLY A 98 6.81 -9.90 -24.18
N THR A 99 7.08 -11.06 -24.74
CA THR A 99 6.87 -11.31 -26.17
C THR A 99 5.54 -12.01 -26.32
N SER A 100 4.49 -11.29 -26.74
CA SER A 100 3.12 -11.77 -27.00
C SER A 100 3.05 -12.82 -28.14
N GLY A 101 3.88 -13.86 -28.07
CA GLY A 101 3.98 -14.95 -29.02
C GLY A 101 2.85 -15.95 -28.81
N ALA A 102 2.52 -16.69 -29.86
CA ALA A 102 1.52 -17.73 -29.77
C ALA A 102 2.01 -18.86 -28.86
N ILE A 103 1.27 -19.14 -27.78
CA ILE A 103 1.50 -20.29 -26.91
C ILE A 103 1.04 -21.56 -27.65
N PRO A 104 1.90 -22.58 -27.82
CA PRO A 104 1.52 -23.81 -28.50
C PRO A 104 0.35 -24.52 -27.80
N PRO A 105 -0.55 -25.19 -28.54
CA PRO A 105 -1.61 -26.00 -27.94
C PRO A 105 -1.04 -27.04 -26.96
N GLY A 106 -1.50 -27.02 -25.72
CA GLY A 106 -1.09 -27.95 -24.66
C GLY A 106 0.15 -27.52 -23.85
N ALA A 107 0.76 -26.37 -24.15
CA ALA A 107 1.74 -25.75 -23.26
C ALA A 107 1.02 -25.01 -22.11
N ALA A 108 1.60 -25.06 -20.92
CA ALA A 108 1.13 -24.29 -19.76
C ALA A 108 1.30 -22.79 -20.02
N PHE A 109 0.36 -21.99 -19.52
CA PHE A 109 0.52 -20.54 -19.60
C PHE A 109 1.55 -20.06 -18.57
N PRO A 110 2.44 -19.11 -18.93
CA PRO A 110 3.47 -18.61 -18.01
C PRO A 110 2.92 -18.08 -16.67
N ASP A 111 1.67 -17.61 -16.67
CA ASP A 111 1.00 -17.08 -15.48
C ASP A 111 0.04 -18.05 -14.78
N GLU A 112 -0.10 -19.29 -15.25
CA GLU A 112 -1.07 -20.25 -14.72
C GLU A 112 -0.88 -20.49 -13.21
N GLU A 113 0.37 -20.71 -12.78
CA GLU A 113 0.72 -20.90 -11.37
C GLU A 113 0.40 -19.65 -10.53
N PHE A 114 0.69 -18.46 -11.04
CA PHE A 114 0.40 -17.20 -10.34
C PHE A 114 -1.10 -16.98 -10.19
N ARG A 115 -1.92 -17.32 -11.20
CA ARG A 115 -3.38 -17.25 -11.11
C ARG A 115 -3.92 -18.17 -10.02
N GLU A 116 -3.40 -19.40 -9.93
CA GLU A 116 -3.80 -20.35 -8.88
C GLU A 116 -3.44 -19.84 -7.48
N ARG A 117 -2.21 -19.35 -7.31
CA ARG A 117 -1.75 -18.77 -6.04
C ARG A 117 -2.52 -17.52 -5.63
N LEU A 118 -2.83 -16.64 -6.58
CA LEU A 118 -3.69 -15.47 -6.35
C LEU A 118 -5.11 -15.88 -5.95
N ALA A 119 -5.69 -16.93 -6.56
CA ALA A 119 -6.99 -17.46 -6.16
C ALA A 119 -6.97 -18.05 -4.75
N ALA A 120 -5.90 -18.78 -4.39
CA ALA A 120 -5.71 -19.31 -3.03
C ALA A 120 -5.50 -18.20 -1.98
N LEU A 121 -4.75 -17.16 -2.33
CA LEU A 121 -4.60 -15.96 -1.52
C LEU A 121 -5.95 -15.26 -1.35
N ALA A 122 -6.73 -15.13 -2.42
CA ALA A 122 -8.05 -14.52 -2.36
C ALA A 122 -9.02 -15.24 -1.40
N ALA A 123 -8.98 -16.57 -1.39
CA ALA A 123 -9.82 -17.37 -0.49
C ALA A 123 -9.49 -17.16 0.99
N ARG A 124 -8.22 -16.86 1.31
CA ARG A 124 -7.78 -16.53 2.68
C ARG A 124 -7.98 -15.06 3.02
N GLY A 125 -7.99 -14.18 2.01
CA GLY A 125 -8.23 -12.75 2.15
C GLY A 125 -7.29 -12.10 3.15
N GLU A 126 -7.86 -11.29 4.03
CA GLU A 126 -7.15 -10.48 5.02
C GLU A 126 -6.35 -11.31 6.02
N SER A 127 -6.64 -12.61 6.20
CA SER A 127 -5.88 -13.46 7.13
C SER A 127 -4.40 -13.59 6.77
N VAL A 128 -4.04 -13.32 5.50
CA VAL A 128 -2.63 -13.30 5.05
C VAL A 128 -1.91 -12.06 5.56
N ALA A 129 -2.51 -10.88 5.40
CA ALA A 129 -1.92 -9.60 5.78
C ALA A 129 -2.97 -8.68 6.44
N PRO A 130 -3.40 -8.99 7.67
CA PRO A 130 -4.46 -8.24 8.36
C PRO A 130 -4.10 -6.77 8.57
N GLU A 131 -2.80 -6.46 8.66
CA GLU A 131 -2.25 -5.11 8.82
C GLU A 131 -2.53 -4.17 7.63
N LEU A 132 -2.82 -4.69 6.43
CA LEU A 132 -3.17 -3.87 5.28
C LEU A 132 -4.62 -3.37 5.33
N GLY A 133 -5.47 -4.02 6.13
CA GLY A 133 -6.91 -3.75 6.18
C GLY A 133 -7.71 -4.57 5.17
N PRO A 134 -9.00 -4.23 4.98
CA PRO A 134 -9.93 -5.02 4.18
C PRO A 134 -9.67 -4.92 2.68
N GLY A 135 -10.09 -5.94 1.93
CA GLY A 135 -10.16 -5.90 0.47
C GLY A 135 -9.05 -6.66 -0.25
N LEU A 136 -8.09 -7.25 0.49
CA LEU A 136 -6.98 -8.01 -0.10
C LEU A 136 -7.48 -9.13 -1.02
N GLY A 137 -8.51 -9.87 -0.60
CA GLY A 137 -9.03 -10.97 -1.41
C GLY A 137 -9.68 -10.52 -2.72
N ALA A 138 -10.44 -9.41 -2.69
CA ALA A 138 -11.04 -8.85 -3.89
C ALA A 138 -9.98 -8.32 -4.88
N ARG A 139 -8.90 -7.71 -4.37
CA ARG A 139 -7.78 -7.25 -5.19
C ARG A 139 -6.97 -8.40 -5.77
N ALA A 140 -6.79 -9.49 -5.04
CA ALA A 140 -6.17 -10.70 -5.57
C ALA A 140 -6.95 -11.31 -6.75
N ILE A 141 -8.29 -11.34 -6.68
CA ILE A 141 -9.15 -11.77 -7.80
C ILE A 141 -9.07 -10.81 -8.99
N ALA A 142 -8.94 -9.51 -8.74
CA ALA A 142 -8.78 -8.53 -9.81
C ALA A 142 -7.43 -8.72 -10.51
N LEU A 143 -6.34 -8.84 -9.75
CA LEU A 143 -4.99 -9.02 -10.27
C LEU A 143 -4.83 -10.34 -11.04
N ALA A 144 -5.45 -11.44 -10.58
CA ALA A 144 -5.46 -12.71 -11.30
C ALA A 144 -6.13 -12.64 -12.69
N ARG A 145 -6.96 -11.62 -12.91
CA ARG A 145 -7.63 -11.34 -14.19
C ARG A 145 -6.98 -10.20 -14.97
N SER A 146 -5.88 -9.63 -14.47
CA SER A 146 -5.19 -8.54 -15.13
C SER A 146 -4.62 -9.04 -16.46
N PRO A 147 -4.84 -8.32 -17.58
CA PRO A 147 -4.23 -8.64 -18.86
C PRO A 147 -2.70 -8.46 -18.84
N LEU A 148 -2.15 -7.81 -17.81
CA LEU A 148 -0.72 -7.58 -17.65
C LEU A 148 0.01 -8.80 -17.07
N LEU A 149 -0.71 -9.72 -16.43
CA LEU A 149 -0.10 -10.82 -15.70
C LEU A 149 0.66 -11.79 -16.63
N ALA A 150 0.02 -12.25 -17.71
CA ALA A 150 0.63 -13.15 -18.69
C ALA A 150 1.92 -12.58 -19.33
N PRO A 151 1.90 -11.37 -19.94
CA PRO A 151 3.11 -10.80 -20.53
C PRO A 151 4.21 -10.48 -19.49
N ALA A 152 3.84 -10.15 -18.25
CA ALA A 152 4.84 -9.98 -17.19
C ALA A 152 5.48 -11.32 -16.78
N ALA A 153 4.69 -12.40 -16.69
CA ALA A 153 5.18 -13.76 -16.42
C ALA A 153 6.03 -14.35 -17.56
N GLU A 154 5.85 -13.87 -18.79
CA GLU A 154 6.77 -14.17 -19.89
C GLU A 154 8.11 -13.44 -19.77
N ALA A 155 8.11 -12.25 -19.18
CA ALA A 155 9.26 -11.35 -19.13
C ALA A 155 10.18 -11.58 -17.94
N LEU A 156 9.62 -12.05 -16.83
CA LEU A 156 10.27 -12.14 -15.53
C LEU A 156 10.27 -13.57 -15.02
N ASP A 157 11.27 -13.91 -14.23
CA ASP A 157 11.24 -15.16 -13.51
C ASP A 157 10.29 -15.10 -12.28
N HIS A 158 10.14 -16.25 -11.62
CA HIS A 158 9.23 -16.39 -10.50
C HIS A 158 9.63 -15.53 -9.28
N GLU A 159 10.94 -15.38 -9.03
CA GLU A 159 11.48 -14.63 -7.89
C GLU A 159 11.38 -13.12 -8.11
N GLU A 160 11.38 -12.67 -9.37
CA GLU A 160 11.14 -11.28 -9.74
C GLU A 160 9.65 -10.93 -9.75
N LEU A 161 8.79 -11.81 -10.27
CA LEU A 161 7.36 -11.52 -10.42
C LEU A 161 6.59 -11.57 -9.10
N ALA A 162 6.91 -12.50 -8.19
CA ALA A 162 6.19 -12.63 -6.93
C ALA A 162 6.22 -11.34 -6.06
N PRO A 163 7.38 -10.67 -5.85
CA PRO A 163 7.44 -9.38 -5.16
C PRO A 163 6.68 -8.25 -5.87
N LEU A 164 6.71 -8.20 -7.20
CA LEU A 164 5.97 -7.21 -7.99
C LEU A 164 4.45 -7.33 -7.78
N LEU A 165 3.93 -8.56 -7.86
CA LEU A 165 2.51 -8.83 -7.58
C LEU A 165 2.15 -8.51 -6.13
N ALA A 166 3.04 -8.79 -5.18
CA ALA A 166 2.82 -8.48 -3.77
C ALA A 166 2.74 -6.97 -3.52
N ARG A 167 3.64 -6.19 -4.11
CA ARG A 167 3.62 -4.72 -4.06
C ARG A 167 2.36 -4.16 -4.70
N ALA A 168 1.95 -4.67 -5.87
CA ALA A 168 0.71 -4.28 -6.52
C ALA A 168 -0.53 -4.53 -5.65
N LEU A 169 -0.60 -5.68 -4.97
CA LEU A 169 -1.71 -5.98 -4.05
C LEU A 169 -1.72 -5.04 -2.84
N ALA A 170 -0.58 -4.83 -2.18
CA ALA A 170 -0.49 -3.94 -1.04
C ALA A 170 -0.85 -2.50 -1.41
N ALA A 171 -0.31 -2.02 -2.53
CA ALA A 171 -0.64 -0.70 -3.08
C ALA A 171 -2.12 -0.57 -3.42
N ALA A 172 -2.75 -1.58 -4.03
CA ALA A 172 -4.17 -1.54 -4.38
C ALA A 172 -5.11 -1.52 -3.17
N VAL A 173 -4.72 -2.16 -2.06
CA VAL A 173 -5.47 -2.11 -0.80
C VAL A 173 -5.32 -0.72 -0.16
N ILE A 174 -4.09 -0.21 -0.06
CA ILE A 174 -3.82 1.12 0.53
C ILE A 174 -4.46 2.23 -0.30
N ALA A 175 -4.33 2.18 -1.63
CA ALA A 175 -4.93 3.14 -2.55
C ALA A 175 -6.46 3.17 -2.44
N ALA A 176 -7.10 2.02 -2.25
CA ALA A 176 -8.55 1.97 -2.03
C ALA A 176 -8.93 2.63 -0.71
N ALA A 177 -8.19 2.38 0.37
CA ALA A 177 -8.41 3.06 1.64
C ALA A 177 -8.23 4.57 1.50
N LEU A 178 -7.18 5.04 0.83
CA LEU A 178 -6.95 6.47 0.58
C LEU A 178 -8.06 7.11 -0.27
N ALA A 179 -8.53 6.42 -1.32
CA ALA A 179 -9.61 6.92 -2.18
C ALA A 179 -10.97 7.01 -1.48
N GLU A 180 -11.22 6.10 -0.53
CA GLU A 180 -12.42 6.09 0.31
C GLU A 180 -12.28 6.95 1.57
N ASP A 181 -11.15 7.65 1.74
CA ASP A 181 -10.80 8.37 2.97
C ASP A 181 -10.92 7.49 4.24
N ALA A 182 -10.61 6.21 4.08
CA ALA A 182 -10.57 5.23 5.15
C ALA A 182 -9.18 5.22 5.82
N PRO A 183 -9.10 4.91 7.12
CA PRO A 183 -7.82 4.83 7.83
C PRO A 183 -6.89 3.77 7.23
N VAL A 184 -5.69 4.17 6.83
CA VAL A 184 -4.59 3.26 6.51
C VAL A 184 -4.05 2.68 7.82
N LEU A 185 -3.98 1.35 7.91
CA LEU A 185 -3.71 0.64 9.18
C LEU A 185 -2.24 0.26 9.38
N CYS A 186 -1.39 0.48 8.37
CA CYS A 186 0.04 0.15 8.39
C CYS A 186 0.91 1.39 8.23
N ASP A 187 2.12 1.33 8.80
CA ASP A 187 3.24 2.19 8.43
C ASP A 187 4.09 1.52 7.33
N GLY A 188 5.16 2.20 6.89
CA GLY A 188 6.06 1.66 5.85
C GLY A 188 6.64 0.29 6.22
N THR A 189 7.20 0.16 7.43
CA THR A 189 7.77 -1.10 7.93
C THR A 189 6.76 -2.25 7.92
N THR A 190 5.53 -1.97 8.37
CA THR A 190 4.46 -2.96 8.45
C THR A 190 3.95 -3.34 7.06
N ARG A 191 3.83 -2.37 6.14
CA ARG A 191 3.53 -2.60 4.73
C ARG A 191 4.57 -3.50 4.09
N ASP A 192 5.86 -3.23 4.30
CA ASP A 192 6.93 -3.98 3.65
C ASP A 192 6.99 -5.43 4.17
N ALA A 193 6.78 -5.63 5.48
CA ALA A 193 6.62 -6.97 6.05
C ALA A 193 5.39 -7.73 5.51
N ALA A 194 4.30 -7.02 5.20
CA ALA A 194 3.12 -7.60 4.57
C ALA A 194 3.40 -7.99 3.11
N VAL A 195 4.11 -7.14 2.36
CA VAL A 195 4.57 -7.42 0.99
C VAL A 195 5.43 -8.68 0.96
N ASP A 196 6.42 -8.80 1.85
CA ASP A 196 7.28 -10.00 1.93
C ASP A 196 6.49 -11.28 2.22
N ARG A 197 5.44 -11.17 3.03
CA ARG A 197 4.56 -12.31 3.33
C ARG A 197 3.72 -12.69 2.12
N ILE A 198 3.11 -11.71 1.45
CA ILE A 198 2.33 -11.94 0.23
C ILE A 198 3.23 -12.53 -0.87
N ALA A 199 4.46 -12.02 -1.04
CA ALA A 199 5.41 -12.53 -2.03
C ALA A 199 5.72 -14.01 -1.80
N ARG A 200 5.89 -14.45 -0.54
CA ARG A 200 6.08 -15.87 -0.20
C ARG A 200 4.86 -16.73 -0.50
N GLU A 201 3.65 -16.21 -0.30
CA GLU A 201 2.43 -16.90 -0.72
C GLU A 201 2.34 -17.05 -2.24
N LEU A 202 2.88 -16.07 -2.96
CA LEU A 202 3.01 -16.08 -4.42
C LEU A 202 4.23 -16.88 -4.91
N GLY A 203 5.09 -17.35 -3.99
CA GLY A 203 6.13 -18.35 -4.24
C GLY A 203 7.56 -17.84 -4.25
N ALA A 204 7.81 -16.58 -3.87
CA ALA A 204 9.15 -16.09 -3.61
C ALA A 204 9.84 -16.93 -2.51
N THR A 205 11.14 -17.17 -2.67
CA THR A 205 11.94 -17.82 -1.62
C THR A 205 12.19 -16.89 -0.44
N ALA A 206 12.45 -17.49 0.73
CA ALA A 206 12.78 -16.72 1.91
C ALA A 206 14.17 -16.06 1.75
N PRO A 207 14.36 -14.80 2.19
CA PRO A 207 15.68 -14.17 2.21
C PRO A 207 16.70 -15.06 2.95
N GLY A 208 17.80 -15.40 2.28
CA GLY A 208 18.88 -16.23 2.85
C GLY A 208 18.77 -17.74 2.66
N SER A 209 17.84 -18.24 1.85
CA SER A 209 17.72 -19.69 1.55
C SER A 209 18.53 -20.20 0.36
N ALA A 210 19.40 -19.37 -0.25
CA ALA A 210 20.30 -19.84 -1.29
C ALA A 210 21.32 -20.83 -0.71
N ARG A 211 21.30 -22.07 -1.21
CA ARG A 211 22.38 -23.06 -1.03
C ARG A 211 23.32 -23.03 -2.20
#